data_AF-A0A9D7NZM4-F1
#
_entry.id   AF-A0A9D7NZM4-F1
#
_cell.length_a   1.000
_cell.length_b   1.000
_cell.length_c   1.000
_cell.angle_alpha   90.00
_cell.angle_beta   90.00
_cell.angle_gamma   90.00
#
_symmetry.space_group_name_H-M   'P 1'
#
loop_
_entity.id
_entity.type
_entity.pdbx_description
1 polymer ?
#
loop_
_entity_poly.entity_id
_entity_poly.type
_entity_poly.pdbx_seq_one_letter_code
_entity_poly.pdbx_strand_id
1 'polypeptide(L)'
;MISGITVAPACGTTFRVSEQLDAAAGRVRCGACDQVFDARAHQPAGSAPQTAASPDAGISQNYIDEMLFEGEAAAADQDAATEPFTPAPIAPVESFALRR
;
A
#
# COMPACT_ATOMS: atom_id res chain seq x y z
N MET A 1 12.88 12.18 6.00
CA MET A 1 12.21 10.94 5.54
C MET A 1 12.60 10.75 4.09
N ILE A 2 13.47 9.80 3.78
CA ILE A 2 14.07 9.62 2.45
C ILE A 2 13.81 8.19 1.97
N SER A 3 12.83 8.03 1.08
CA SER A 3 12.57 6.76 0.39
C SER A 3 13.51 6.60 -0.80
N GLY A 4 14.12 5.42 -0.95
CA GLY A 4 15.01 5.09 -2.07
C GLY A 4 14.28 4.45 -3.24
N ILE A 5 14.87 4.50 -4.44
CA ILE A 5 14.40 3.74 -5.61
C ILE A 5 15.31 2.51 -5.78
N THR A 6 14.74 1.37 -6.14
CA THR A 6 15.47 0.11 -6.36
C THR A 6 14.90 -0.63 -7.57
N VAL A 7 15.76 -1.36 -8.28
CA VAL A 7 15.37 -2.16 -9.45
C VAL A 7 15.52 -3.65 -9.14
N ALA A 8 14.48 -4.43 -9.42
CA ALA A 8 14.52 -5.88 -9.24
C ALA A 8 15.41 -6.55 -10.33
N PRO A 9 16.39 -7.39 -9.96
CA PRO A 9 17.25 -8.07 -10.93
C PRO A 9 16.51 -9.17 -11.73
N ALA A 10 15.41 -9.71 -11.20
CA ALA A 10 14.69 -10.82 -11.83
C ALA A 10 13.74 -10.37 -12.96
N CYS A 11 13.14 -9.18 -12.84
CA CYS A 11 12.13 -8.70 -13.78
C CYS A 11 12.37 -7.26 -14.27
N GLY A 12 13.40 -6.57 -13.76
CA GLY A 12 13.70 -5.19 -14.12
C GLY A 12 12.70 -4.15 -13.58
N THR A 13 11.76 -4.55 -12.72
CA THR A 13 10.77 -3.62 -12.17
C THR A 13 11.43 -2.64 -11.20
N THR A 14 11.22 -1.35 -11.44
CA THR A 14 11.64 -0.26 -10.55
C THR A 14 10.54 0.03 -9.53
N PHE A 15 10.87 0.04 -8.24
CA PHE A 15 9.93 0.38 -7.18
C PHE A 15 10.59 1.22 -6.09
N ARG A 16 9.74 1.92 -5.33
CA ARG A 16 10.18 2.71 -4.17
C ARG A 16 10.23 1.82 -2.94
N VAL A 17 11.29 1.96 -2.19
CA VAL A 17 11.54 1.24 -0.95
C VAL A 17 11.59 2.23 0.21
N SER A 18 10.85 1.89 1.27
CA SER A 18 10.72 2.71 2.48
C SER A 18 11.96 2.57 3.37
N GLU A 19 12.17 3.52 4.28
CA GLU A 19 13.30 3.46 5.25
C GLU A 19 13.32 2.21 6.14
N GLN A 20 12.21 1.46 6.22
CA GLN A 20 12.09 0.20 6.97
C GLN A 20 12.93 -0.96 6.37
N LEU A 21 13.74 -0.72 5.34
CA LEU A 21 14.71 -1.71 4.84
C LEU A 21 15.70 -2.16 5.91
N ASP A 22 16.10 -1.27 6.81
CA ASP A 22 17.08 -1.62 7.86
C ASP A 22 16.50 -2.67 8.82
N ALA A 23 15.24 -2.51 9.21
CA ALA A 23 14.50 -3.49 10.01
C ALA A 23 14.34 -4.84 9.30
N ALA A 24 14.32 -4.86 7.97
CA ALA A 24 14.23 -6.06 7.14
C ALA A 24 15.60 -6.64 6.74
N ALA A 25 16.70 -6.18 7.34
CA ALA A 25 18.07 -6.54 6.98
C ALA A 25 18.38 -6.34 5.47
N GLY A 26 17.79 -5.32 4.85
CA GLY A 26 18.01 -4.97 3.44
C GLY A 26 17.31 -5.87 2.41
N ARG A 27 16.58 -6.92 2.85
CA ARG A 27 15.84 -7.81 1.94
C ARG A 27 14.46 -7.27 1.60
N VAL A 28 14.13 -7.30 0.32
CA VAL A 28 12.82 -6.88 -0.20
C VAL A 28 12.26 -7.94 -1.14
N ARG A 29 10.94 -8.10 -1.14
CA ARG A 29 10.20 -8.94 -2.08
C ARG A 29 9.64 -8.07 -3.19
N CYS A 30 9.88 -8.42 -4.44
CA CYS A 30 9.29 -7.72 -5.57
C CYS A 30 7.78 -8.02 -5.65
N GLY A 31 6.93 -6.99 -5.72
CA GLY A 31 5.48 -7.18 -5.89
C GLY A 31 5.06 -7.69 -7.27
N ALA A 32 5.94 -7.65 -8.28
CA ALA A 32 5.65 -8.09 -9.64
C ALA A 32 6.01 -9.57 -9.90
N CYS A 33 7.16 -10.01 -9.40
CA CYS A 33 7.68 -11.35 -9.67
C CYS A 33 7.92 -12.19 -8.41
N ASP A 34 7.58 -11.66 -7.23
CA ASP A 34 7.69 -12.34 -5.94
C ASP A 34 9.12 -12.65 -5.46
N GLN A 35 10.14 -12.26 -6.23
CA GLN A 35 11.52 -12.58 -5.92
C GLN A 35 12.05 -11.74 -4.74
N VAL A 36 12.72 -12.40 -3.80
CA VAL A 36 13.42 -11.76 -2.68
C VAL A 36 14.87 -11.47 -3.05
N PHE A 37 15.32 -10.24 -2.85
CA PHE A 37 16.69 -9.80 -3.13
C PHE A 37 17.14 -8.68 -2.19
N ASP A 38 18.44 -8.36 -2.21
CA ASP A 38 19.01 -7.27 -1.41
C ASP A 38 18.89 -5.93 -2.16
N ALA A 39 18.08 -5.03 -1.63
CA ALA A 39 17.80 -3.75 -2.26
C ALA A 39 18.97 -2.78 -2.19
N ARG A 40 19.83 -2.89 -1.18
CA ARG A 40 20.98 -1.99 -1.00
C ARG A 40 22.03 -2.22 -2.09
N ALA A 41 22.15 -3.46 -2.55
CA ALA A 41 23.06 -3.84 -3.63
C ALA A 41 22.55 -3.43 -5.03
N HIS A 42 21.25 -3.16 -5.19
CA HIS A 42 20.61 -2.92 -6.49
C HIS A 42 19.99 -1.52 -6.61
N GLN A 43 20.61 -0.53 -5.94
CA GLN A 43 20.23 0.86 -6.09
C GLN A 43 20.76 1.41 -7.43
N PRO A 44 19.93 2.07 -8.25
CA PRO A 44 20.39 2.64 -9.50
C PRO A 44 21.40 3.76 -9.20
N ALA A 45 22.53 3.75 -9.92
CA ALA A 45 23.54 4.79 -9.84
C ALA A 45 22.90 6.15 -10.21
N GLY A 46 22.70 7.02 -9.22
CA GLY A 46 22.04 8.32 -9.40
C GLY A 46 20.73 8.51 -8.62
N SER A 47 20.34 7.59 -7.73
CA SER A 47 19.28 7.84 -6.72
C SER A 47 19.73 8.84 -5.64
N ALA A 48 20.09 10.06 -6.05
CA ALA A 48 19.82 11.21 -5.20
C ALA A 48 18.29 11.31 -5.06
N PRO A 49 17.74 11.71 -3.90
CA PRO A 49 16.31 11.92 -3.76
C PRO A 49 15.87 12.95 -4.79
N GLN A 50 15.28 12.47 -5.88
CA GLN A 50 14.63 13.33 -6.84
C GLN A 50 13.43 13.88 -6.07
N THR A 51 13.51 15.15 -5.67
CA THR A 51 12.34 15.94 -5.30
C THR A 51 11.29 15.65 -6.35
N ALA A 52 10.29 14.86 -5.95
CA ALA A 52 9.17 14.55 -6.80
C ALA A 52 8.49 15.90 -7.05
N ALA A 53 8.65 16.45 -8.24
CA ALA A 53 7.58 17.23 -8.82
C ALA A 53 6.42 16.25 -8.96
N SER A 54 5.62 16.13 -7.91
CA SER A 54 4.32 15.50 -7.99
C SER A 54 3.57 16.31 -9.04
N PRO A 55 3.15 15.75 -10.18
CA PRO A 55 1.95 16.28 -10.78
C PRO A 55 0.90 16.00 -9.71
N ASP A 56 0.61 17.03 -8.93
CA ASP A 56 -0.65 17.15 -8.24
C ASP A 56 -1.71 16.95 -9.33
N ALA A 57 -2.13 15.69 -9.53
CA ALA A 57 -3.42 15.37 -10.08
C ALA A 57 -4.47 15.68 -9.00
N GLY A 58 -4.32 16.85 -8.37
CA GLY A 58 -5.32 17.45 -7.52
C GLY A 58 -6.44 17.86 -8.43
N ILE A 59 -7.62 17.41 -8.06
CA ILE A 59 -8.86 17.89 -8.64
C ILE A 59 -8.88 19.41 -8.45
N SER A 60 -9.00 20.16 -9.56
CA SER A 60 -9.02 21.63 -9.52
C SER A 60 -10.13 22.11 -8.57
N GLN A 61 -9.88 23.16 -7.78
CA GLN A 61 -10.90 23.71 -6.88
C GLN A 61 -12.22 24.03 -7.61
N ASN A 62 -12.15 24.40 -8.88
CA ASN A 62 -13.34 24.66 -9.69
C ASN A 62 -14.24 23.42 -9.87
N TYR A 63 -13.66 22.22 -9.93
CA TYR A 63 -14.41 20.96 -10.04
C TYR A 63 -15.00 20.52 -8.70
N ILE A 64 -14.34 20.88 -7.58
CA ILE A 64 -14.86 20.62 -6.24
C ILE A 64 -16.09 21.49 -5.97
N ASP A 65 -16.04 22.76 -6.35
CA ASP A 65 -17.15 23.72 -6.17
C ASP A 65 -18.40 23.30 -6.97
N GLU A 66 -18.22 22.87 -8.21
CA GLU A 66 -19.31 22.42 -9.09
C GLU A 66 -20.05 21.20 -8.53
N MET A 67 -19.32 20.17 -8.06
CA MET A 67 -19.94 18.97 -7.45
C MET A 67 -20.59 19.23 -6.07
N LEU A 68 -20.13 20.22 -5.30
CA LEU A 68 -20.73 20.53 -4.00
C LEU A 68 -22.09 21.23 -4.15
N PHE A 69 -22.28 22.03 -5.19
CA PHE A 69 -23.56 22.74 -5.41
C PHE A 69 -24.71 21.82 -5.84
N GLU A 70 -24.42 20.67 -6.43
CA GLU A 70 -25.43 19.71 -6.89
C GLU A 70 -25.89 18.72 -5.78
N GLY A 71 -25.24 18.71 -4.61
CA GLY A 71 -25.39 17.68 -3.57
C GLY A 71 -26.25 18.02 -2.34
N GLU A 72 -26.82 19.22 -2.21
CA GLU A 72 -27.56 19.65 -0.99
C GLU A 72 -29.07 19.28 -1.03
N ALA A 73 -29.53 18.48 -2.00
CA ALA A 73 -30.96 18.17 -2.16
C ALA A 73 -31.29 16.67 -2.08
N ALA A 74 -30.74 15.93 -1.11
CA ALA A 74 -31.29 14.63 -0.70
C ALA A 74 -30.82 14.17 0.70
N ALA A 75 -30.94 15.02 1.72
CA ALA A 75 -30.94 14.53 3.11
C ALA A 75 -32.32 13.95 3.44
N ALA A 76 -32.56 12.71 3.02
CA ALA A 76 -33.68 11.91 3.51
C ALA A 76 -33.22 10.47 3.76
N ASP A 77 -33.12 10.14 5.05
CA ASP A 77 -33.34 8.82 5.62
C ASP A 77 -32.36 7.70 5.26
N GLN A 78 -31.39 7.46 6.15
CA GLN A 78 -30.75 6.15 6.29
C GLN A 78 -30.69 5.78 7.78
N ASP A 79 -31.86 5.52 8.35
CA ASP A 79 -31.99 4.52 9.41
C ASP A 79 -32.04 3.14 8.72
N ALA A 80 -30.87 2.61 8.38
CA ALA A 80 -30.73 1.29 7.80
C ALA A 80 -29.71 0.49 8.61
N ALA A 81 -30.21 -0.07 9.70
CA ALA A 81 -29.77 -1.30 10.36
C ALA A 81 -28.32 -1.72 10.06
N THR A 82 -27.37 -1.18 10.85
CA THR A 82 -26.11 -1.88 11.10
C THR A 82 -26.43 -3.11 11.94
N GLU A 83 -26.70 -4.24 11.29
CA GLU A 83 -26.61 -5.51 12.00
C GLU A 83 -25.13 -5.72 12.37
N PRO A 84 -24.78 -5.88 13.66
CA PRO A 84 -23.41 -6.08 14.07
C PRO A 84 -22.91 -7.40 13.46
N PHE A 85 -21.93 -7.29 12.56
CA PHE A 85 -21.24 -8.45 12.02
C PHE A 85 -20.54 -9.15 13.18
N THR A 86 -21.16 -10.22 13.69
CA THR A 86 -20.61 -11.02 14.78
C THR A 86 -19.62 -12.00 14.14
N PRO A 87 -18.29 -11.82 14.28
CA PRO A 87 -17.37 -12.82 13.77
C PRO A 87 -17.61 -14.13 14.53
N ALA A 88 -17.85 -15.21 13.78
CA ALA A 88 -18.00 -16.54 14.36
C ALA A 88 -16.77 -16.88 15.23
N PRO A 89 -16.96 -17.53 16.39
CA PRO A 89 -15.84 -17.90 17.25
C PRO A 89 -14.93 -18.88 16.49
N ILE A 90 -13.65 -18.55 16.40
CA ILE A 90 -12.62 -19.38 15.79
C ILE A 90 -12.46 -20.63 16.68
N ALA A 91 -12.89 -21.80 16.21
CA ALA A 91 -12.73 -23.05 16.94
C ALA A 91 -11.23 -23.38 17.13
N PRO A 92 -10.83 -23.95 18.28
CA PRO A 92 -9.44 -24.32 18.53
C PRO A 92 -8.99 -25.43 17.56
N VAL A 93 -7.82 -25.24 16.94
CA VAL A 93 -7.20 -26.21 16.02
C VAL A 93 -6.53 -27.37 16.79
N GLU A 94 -7.25 -28.03 17.69
CA GLU A 94 -6.74 -29.24 18.33
C GLU A 94 -6.86 -30.44 17.38
N SER A 95 -5.87 -30.64 16.51
CA SER A 95 -5.74 -31.91 15.76
C SER A 95 -4.32 -32.27 15.28
N PHE A 96 -3.26 -31.53 15.62
CA PHE A 96 -1.92 -31.85 15.08
C PHE A 96 -0.98 -32.62 16.03
N ALA A 97 -1.44 -33.06 17.21
CA ALA A 97 -0.62 -33.74 18.21
C ALA A 97 -0.92 -35.26 18.38
N LEU A 98 -1.54 -35.91 17.39
CA LEU A 98 -1.60 -37.37 17.30
C LEU A 98 -1.04 -37.86 15.95
N ARG A 99 0.29 -37.73 15.78
CA ARG A 99 1.03 -38.66 14.92
C ARG A 99 2.10 -39.35 15.76
N ARG A 100 1.91 -40.66 15.82
CA ARG A 100 2.52 -41.68 16.66
C ARG A 100 3.99 -41.91 16.34
#